data_AF-A0A645B6T2-F1
#
_entry.id   AF-A0A645B6T2-F1
#
_cell.length_a   1.000
_cell.length_b   1.000
_cell.length_c   1.000
_cell.angle_alpha   90.00
_cell.angle_beta   90.00
_cell.angle_gamma   90.00
#
_symmetry.space_group_name_H-M   'P 1'
#
loop_
_entity.id
_entity.type
_entity.pdbx_description
1 polymer ?
#
loop_
_entity_poly.entity_id
_entity_poly.type
_entity_poly.pdbx_seq_one_letter_code
_entity_poly.pdbx_strand_id
1 'polypeptide(L)'
;MDIILGLVDENLDMVRNTLDKIKELSPESLTVHTLAVKRTSKLKENLEDYELAQYEEMVKMINLAMEYATDMGLNPYYMYRQKHMLGNLENIGYAKEGYECIYNMQIMEEKQSNYALGAGSITKFVYPDEDRIERVENVKNVEQYIDRVDEMIRRKYEEVEKNAK
;
A
#
# COMPACT_ATOMS: atom_id res chain seq x y z
N MET A 1 -11.97 -0.01 2.28
CA MET A 1 -12.20 -0.27 0.85
C MET A 1 -11.02 0.27 0.07
N ASP A 2 -10.60 -0.35 -1.03
CA ASP A 2 -9.43 0.08 -1.80
C ASP A 2 -9.81 0.29 -3.26
N ILE A 3 -9.33 1.38 -3.86
CA ILE A 3 -9.46 1.67 -5.30
C ILE A 3 -8.10 1.98 -5.91
N ILE A 4 -7.97 1.74 -7.21
CA ILE A 4 -6.78 2.12 -7.99
C ILE A 4 -7.24 3.08 -9.07
N LEU A 5 -6.62 4.25 -9.13
CA LEU A 5 -6.84 5.27 -10.16
C LEU A 5 -5.76 5.18 -11.24
N GLY A 6 -6.13 5.49 -12.47
CA GLY A 6 -5.25 5.51 -13.63
C GLY A 6 -5.17 4.17 -14.35
N LEU A 7 -6.23 3.36 -14.28
CA LEU A 7 -6.32 2.13 -15.06
C LEU A 7 -6.34 2.44 -16.57
N VAL A 8 -5.97 1.45 -17.39
CA VAL A 8 -5.98 1.61 -18.84
C VAL A 8 -7.41 1.94 -19.31
N ASP A 9 -7.54 3.00 -20.12
CA ASP A 9 -8.81 3.53 -20.63
C ASP A 9 -9.77 4.07 -19.55
N GLU A 10 -9.31 4.24 -18.30
CA GLU A 10 -10.10 4.87 -17.25
C GLU A 10 -10.14 6.39 -17.45
N ASN A 11 -11.35 6.95 -17.38
CA ASN A 11 -11.57 8.40 -17.45
C ASN A 11 -12.28 8.91 -16.20
N LEU A 12 -12.33 10.23 -16.05
CA LEU A 12 -12.87 10.88 -14.85
C LEU A 12 -14.34 10.52 -14.56
N ASP A 13 -15.18 10.32 -15.58
CA ASP A 13 -16.59 9.97 -15.40
C ASP A 13 -16.76 8.53 -14.87
N MET A 14 -15.88 7.62 -15.29
CA MET A 14 -15.84 6.25 -14.76
C MET A 14 -15.43 6.24 -13.29
N VAL A 15 -14.44 7.06 -12.92
CA VAL A 15 -14.02 7.24 -11.51
C VAL A 15 -15.17 7.84 -10.70
N ARG A 16 -15.86 8.86 -11.22
CA ARG A 16 -17.03 9.46 -10.57
C ARG A 16 -18.12 8.42 -10.28
N ASN A 17 -18.50 7.64 -11.29
CA ASN A 17 -19.50 6.59 -11.14
C ASN A 17 -19.07 5.54 -10.10
N THR A 18 -17.78 5.20 -10.04
CA THR A 18 -17.25 4.30 -9.00
C THR A 18 -17.40 4.94 -7.61
N LEU A 19 -17.00 6.19 -7.44
CA LEU A 19 -17.10 6.92 -6.17
C LEU A 19 -18.54 7.13 -5.72
N ASP A 20 -19.49 7.36 -6.64
CA ASP A 20 -20.92 7.41 -6.35
C ASP A 20 -21.40 6.11 -5.71
N LYS A 21 -20.99 4.96 -6.26
CA LYS A 21 -21.32 3.64 -5.70
C LYS A 21 -20.65 3.39 -4.36
N ILE A 22 -19.41 3.86 -4.18
CA ILE A 22 -18.72 3.77 -2.88
C ILE A 22 -19.44 4.62 -1.83
N LYS A 23 -19.93 5.81 -2.20
CA LYS A 23 -20.71 6.69 -1.32
C LYS A 23 -22.00 6.03 -0.86
N GLU A 24 -22.70 5.33 -1.75
CA GLU A 24 -23.88 4.52 -1.41
C GLU A 24 -23.55 3.41 -0.40
N LEU A 25 -22.35 2.81 -0.46
CA LEU A 25 -21.90 1.76 0.46
C LEU A 25 -21.44 2.29 1.84
N SER A 26 -21.12 3.59 1.94
CA SER A 26 -20.70 4.28 3.18
C SER A 26 -19.61 3.54 3.98
N PRO A 27 -18.44 3.23 3.38
CA PRO A 27 -17.39 2.52 4.11
C PRO A 27 -16.84 3.32 5.29
N GLU A 28 -16.27 2.63 6.27
CA GLU A 28 -15.54 3.29 7.36
C GLU A 28 -14.13 3.72 6.96
N SER A 29 -13.56 3.09 5.92
CA SER A 29 -12.25 3.43 5.36
C SER A 29 -12.21 3.31 3.84
N LEU A 30 -11.43 4.19 3.20
CA LEU A 30 -11.17 4.22 1.77
C LEU A 30 -9.67 4.47 1.54
N THR A 31 -9.01 3.60 0.80
CA THR A 31 -7.62 3.83 0.34
C THR A 31 -7.63 4.07 -1.16
N VAL A 32 -7.07 5.20 -1.55
CA VAL A 32 -6.90 5.58 -2.96
C VAL A 32 -5.48 5.29 -3.35
N HIS A 33 -5.30 4.29 -4.22
CA HIS A 33 -4.03 3.97 -4.84
C HIS A 33 -3.97 4.60 -6.23
N THR A 34 -2.77 4.96 -6.65
CA THR A 34 -2.50 5.45 -8.01
C THR A 34 -1.70 4.37 -8.75
N LEU A 35 -1.94 4.19 -10.05
CA LEU A 35 -1.29 3.12 -10.80
C LEU A 35 0.22 3.41 -11.00
N ALA A 36 1.08 2.48 -10.57
CA ALA A 36 2.50 2.51 -10.89
C ALA A 36 2.75 1.97 -12.31
N VAL A 37 3.12 2.83 -13.25
CA VAL A 37 3.44 2.42 -14.62
C VAL A 37 4.76 1.65 -14.61
N LYS A 38 4.70 0.34 -14.86
CA LYS A 38 5.93 -0.46 -15.07
C LYS A 38 6.55 -0.06 -16.40
N ARG A 39 7.74 0.54 -16.35
CA ARG A 39 8.62 1.00 -17.46
C ARG A 39 8.85 0.01 -18.63
N THR A 40 8.31 -1.20 -18.60
CA THR A 40 8.53 -2.28 -19.58
C THR A 40 7.38 -2.50 -20.56
N SER A 41 6.23 -1.83 -20.42
CA SER A 41 5.18 -1.90 -21.45
C SER A 41 5.53 -0.97 -22.62
N LYS A 42 5.63 -1.55 -23.81
CA LYS A 42 5.97 -0.91 -25.09
C LYS A 42 5.20 0.40 -25.35
N LEU A 43 5.83 1.54 -25.11
CA LEU A 43 5.49 2.82 -25.76
C LEU A 43 6.78 3.64 -25.85
N LYS A 44 7.46 3.52 -26.99
CA LYS A 44 8.57 4.39 -27.39
C LYS A 44 8.04 5.27 -28.52
N GLU A 45 8.35 6.57 -28.41
CA GLU A 45 7.99 7.69 -29.30
C GLU A 45 6.72 8.43 -28.85
N ASN A 46 6.89 9.64 -28.28
CA ASN A 46 5.91 10.58 -27.67
C ASN A 46 5.65 10.48 -26.15
N LEU A 47 6.66 10.17 -25.34
CA LEU A 47 6.53 10.02 -23.88
C LEU A 47 6.19 11.32 -23.13
N GLU A 48 6.82 12.45 -23.44
CA GLU A 48 6.72 13.64 -22.57
C GLU A 48 5.33 14.29 -22.55
N ASP A 49 4.73 14.53 -23.71
CA ASP A 49 3.39 15.13 -23.80
C ASP A 49 2.29 14.16 -23.33
N TYR A 50 2.47 12.86 -23.59
CA TYR A 50 1.53 11.83 -23.15
C TYR A 50 1.60 11.63 -21.63
N GLU A 51 2.79 11.60 -21.04
CA GLU A 51 2.97 11.51 -19.59
C GLU A 51 2.42 12.76 -18.88
N LEU A 52 2.56 13.96 -19.48
CA LEU A 52 2.01 15.19 -18.91
C LEU A 52 0.47 15.19 -18.93
N ALA A 53 -0.14 14.82 -20.06
CA ALA A 53 -1.60 14.73 -20.19
C ALA A 53 -2.19 13.68 -19.23
N GLN A 54 -1.54 12.51 -19.11
CA GLN A 54 -1.94 11.48 -18.15
C GLN A 54 -1.77 11.95 -16.70
N TYR A 55 -0.72 12.73 -16.41
CA TYR A 55 -0.52 13.29 -15.07
C TYR A 55 -1.63 14.28 -14.70
N GLU A 56 -2.00 15.20 -15.59
CA GLU A 56 -3.08 16.16 -15.34
C GLU A 56 -4.43 15.46 -15.12
N GLU A 57 -4.73 14.42 -15.89
CA GLU A 57 -5.94 13.62 -15.72
C GLU A 57 -5.93 12.85 -14.38
N MET A 58 -4.80 12.27 -14.02
CA MET A 58 -4.61 11.62 -12.71
C MET A 58 -4.84 12.58 -11.54
N VAL A 59 -4.32 13.81 -11.62
CA VAL A 59 -4.55 14.83 -10.59
C VAL A 59 -6.05 15.14 -10.45
N LYS A 60 -6.80 15.22 -11.54
CA LYS A 60 -8.26 15.40 -11.50
C LYS A 60 -8.95 14.23 -10.81
N MET A 61 -8.55 12.99 -11.09
CA MET A 61 -9.11 11.80 -10.46
C MET A 61 -8.81 11.75 -8.96
N ILE A 62 -7.60 12.11 -8.54
CA ILE A 62 -7.20 12.16 -7.12
C ILE A 62 -8.00 13.23 -6.38
N ASN A 63 -8.12 14.43 -6.96
CA ASN A 63 -8.90 15.52 -6.37
C ASN A 63 -10.36 15.11 -6.21
N LEU A 64 -10.94 14.47 -7.24
CA LEU A 64 -12.30 13.94 -7.17
C LEU A 64 -12.45 12.90 -6.05
N ALA A 65 -11.51 11.98 -5.91
CA ALA A 65 -11.53 10.99 -4.83
C ALA A 65 -11.43 11.64 -3.44
N MET A 66 -10.61 12.69 -3.30
CA MET A 66 -10.47 13.47 -2.05
C MET A 66 -11.76 14.23 -1.70
N GLU A 67 -12.41 14.84 -2.68
CA GLU A 67 -13.72 15.49 -2.51
C GLU A 67 -14.76 14.49 -1.98
N TYR A 68 -14.85 13.31 -2.60
CA TYR A 68 -15.79 12.26 -2.18
C TYR A 68 -15.45 11.69 -0.79
N ALA A 69 -14.17 11.50 -0.49
CA ALA A 69 -13.73 11.08 0.85
C ALA A 69 -14.18 12.09 1.91
N THR A 70 -13.96 13.38 1.65
CA THR A 70 -14.37 14.48 2.54
C THR A 70 -15.89 14.52 2.72
N ASP A 71 -16.65 14.40 1.61
CA ASP A 71 -18.11 14.33 1.60
C ASP A 71 -18.66 13.16 2.43
N MET A 72 -17.93 12.05 2.48
CA MET A 72 -18.27 10.87 3.29
C MET A 72 -17.82 10.98 4.75
N GLY A 73 -17.16 12.08 5.14
CA GLY A 73 -16.57 12.26 6.47
C GLY A 73 -15.33 11.41 6.71
N LEU A 74 -14.60 11.05 5.64
CA LEU A 74 -13.35 10.29 5.72
C LEU A 74 -12.16 11.26 5.72
N ASN A 75 -11.38 11.23 6.81
CA ASN A 75 -10.18 12.05 6.97
C ASN A 75 -8.94 11.28 6.51
N PRO A 76 -7.98 11.94 5.82
CA PRO A 76 -6.72 11.30 5.48
C PRO A 76 -5.91 11.02 6.75
N TYR A 77 -5.36 9.80 6.88
CA TYR A 77 -4.62 9.39 8.09
C TYR A 77 -3.28 8.71 7.81
N TYR A 78 -3.02 8.26 6.59
CA TYR A 78 -1.67 7.88 6.15
C TYR A 78 -1.46 8.14 4.67
N MET A 79 -0.19 8.25 4.29
CA MET A 79 0.22 8.35 2.90
C MET A 79 1.50 7.55 2.68
N TYR A 80 1.63 6.92 1.52
CA TYR A 80 2.89 6.34 1.08
C TYR A 80 3.06 6.48 -0.43
N ARG A 81 4.31 6.34 -0.89
CA ARG A 81 4.66 6.36 -2.31
C ARG A 81 5.21 5.01 -2.74
N GLN A 82 4.81 4.54 -3.92
CA GLN A 82 5.44 3.38 -4.55
C GLN A 82 6.63 3.81 -5.40
N LYS A 83 7.57 2.88 -5.66
CA LYS A 83 8.64 3.13 -6.64
C LYS A 83 8.04 3.09 -8.05
N HIS A 84 8.46 4.01 -8.91
CA HIS A 84 8.02 4.13 -10.31
C HIS A 84 6.56 4.58 -10.50
N MET A 85 6.09 5.49 -9.64
CA MET A 85 4.80 6.17 -9.81
C MET A 85 4.86 7.20 -10.94
N LEU A 86 3.80 7.28 -11.76
CA LEU A 86 3.61 8.37 -12.71
C LEU A 86 3.56 9.68 -11.91
N GLY A 87 4.42 10.65 -12.25
CA GLY A 87 4.48 11.96 -11.58
C GLY A 87 4.76 11.94 -10.07
N ASN A 88 5.28 10.85 -9.50
CA ASN A 88 5.53 10.70 -8.05
C ASN A 88 4.28 10.90 -7.19
N LEU A 89 3.11 10.54 -7.73
CA LEU A 89 1.84 10.60 -7.03
C LEU A 89 1.78 9.66 -5.82
N GLU A 90 0.83 9.93 -4.94
CA GLU A 90 0.75 9.35 -3.60
C GLU A 90 -0.43 8.38 -3.49
N ASN A 91 -0.29 7.40 -2.62
CA ASN A 91 -1.39 6.55 -2.17
C ASN A 91 -1.83 7.05 -0.80
N ILE A 92 -3.11 7.34 -0.64
CA ILE A 92 -3.66 7.98 0.57
C ILE A 92 -4.74 7.10 1.16
N GLY A 93 -4.62 6.81 2.45
CA GLY A 93 -5.67 6.16 3.24
C GLY A 93 -6.53 7.21 3.95
N TYR A 94 -7.84 7.06 3.82
CA TYR A 94 -8.87 7.86 4.47
C TYR A 94 -9.71 6.97 5.39
N ALA A 95 -10.14 7.50 6.53
CA ALA A 95 -11.02 6.80 7.46
C ALA A 95 -11.94 7.77 8.20
N LYS A 96 -13.10 7.27 8.65
CA LYS A 96 -13.92 7.97 9.65
C LYS A 96 -13.11 8.08 10.95
N GLU A 97 -13.37 9.14 11.72
CA GLU A 97 -12.77 9.31 13.05
C GLU A 97 -12.96 8.05 13.91
N GLY A 98 -11.86 7.53 14.45
CA GLY A 98 -11.85 6.33 15.29
C GLY A 98 -11.80 5.01 14.50
N TYR A 99 -11.80 5.05 13.17
CA TYR A 99 -11.65 3.89 12.28
C TYR A 99 -10.29 3.86 11.58
N GLU A 100 -9.35 4.71 11.98
CA GLU A 100 -7.99 4.73 11.48
C GLU A 100 -7.31 3.39 11.79
N CYS A 101 -6.68 2.80 10.78
CA CYS A 101 -5.88 1.60 10.99
C CYS A 101 -4.52 1.97 11.60
N ILE A 102 -4.43 1.99 12.92
CA ILE A 102 -3.17 2.23 13.66
C ILE A 102 -2.07 1.28 13.19
N TYR A 103 -2.43 0.01 12.95
CA TYR A 103 -1.48 -0.97 12.43
C TYR A 103 -0.83 -0.51 11.11
N ASN A 104 -1.60 0.02 10.14
CA ASN A 104 -1.04 0.52 8.89
C ASN A 104 -0.04 1.65 9.10
N MET A 105 -0.33 2.57 10.04
CA MET A 105 0.60 3.65 10.39
C MET A 105 1.89 3.07 11.00
N GLN A 106 1.77 2.18 11.98
CA GLN A 106 2.92 1.58 12.67
C GLN A 106 3.82 0.77 11.74
N ILE A 107 3.25 0.03 10.78
CA ILE A 107 4.07 -0.74 9.83
C ILE A 107 4.80 0.15 8.82
N MET A 108 4.17 1.26 8.39
CA MET A 108 4.73 2.22 7.42
C MET A 108 5.82 3.08 8.04
N GLU A 109 5.63 3.51 9.28
CA GLU A 109 6.64 4.25 10.06
C GLU A 109 7.75 3.34 10.64
N GLU A 110 7.66 2.04 10.36
CA GLU A 110 8.60 1.03 10.85
C GLU A 110 8.74 1.08 12.38
N LYS A 111 7.63 1.28 13.09
CA LYS A 111 7.56 1.34 14.56
C LYS A 111 7.19 0.03 15.23
N GLN A 112 6.78 -0.96 14.44
CA GLN A 112 6.34 -2.25 14.94
C GLN A 112 6.92 -3.42 14.14
N SER A 113 7.29 -4.48 14.87
CA SER A 113 7.68 -5.77 14.31
C SER A 113 6.46 -6.51 13.75
N ASN A 114 6.59 -7.08 12.56
CA ASN A 114 5.55 -7.84 11.87
C ASN A 114 5.96 -9.31 11.76
N TYR A 115 5.23 -10.18 12.47
CA TYR A 115 5.43 -11.62 12.45
C TYR A 115 4.63 -12.25 11.32
N ALA A 116 5.34 -12.75 10.32
CA ALA A 116 4.71 -13.34 9.14
C ALA A 116 4.84 -14.86 9.19
N LEU A 117 3.79 -15.59 8.82
CA LEU A 117 3.74 -17.05 8.78
C LEU A 117 3.43 -17.52 7.35
N GLY A 118 3.80 -18.77 7.02
CA GLY A 118 3.59 -19.35 5.70
C GLY A 118 4.80 -19.28 4.77
N ALA A 119 4.76 -20.07 3.70
CA ALA A 119 5.83 -20.15 2.70
C ALA A 119 6.04 -18.78 2.02
N GLY A 120 7.30 -18.37 1.88
CA GLY A 120 7.71 -17.12 1.24
C GLY A 120 7.39 -15.84 2.03
N SER A 121 6.82 -15.96 3.24
CA SER A 121 6.57 -14.81 4.11
C SER A 121 7.87 -14.28 4.72
N ILE A 122 7.89 -13.00 5.08
CA ILE A 122 9.04 -12.34 5.69
C ILE A 122 8.60 -11.70 7.00
N THR A 123 9.21 -12.12 8.10
CA THR A 123 9.06 -11.46 9.38
C THR A 123 9.99 -10.24 9.42
N LYS A 124 9.45 -9.08 9.80
CA LYS A 124 10.20 -7.82 9.98
C LYS A 124 10.34 -7.56 11.47
N PHE A 125 11.55 -7.61 12.00
CA PHE A 125 11.84 -7.17 13.37
C PHE A 125 12.33 -5.73 13.33
N VAL A 126 11.73 -4.87 14.15
CA VAL A 126 12.14 -3.48 14.35
C VAL A 126 12.85 -3.40 15.70
N TYR A 127 14.03 -2.80 15.72
CA TYR A 127 14.82 -2.51 16.92
C TYR A 127 14.88 -0.98 17.08
N PRO A 128 13.92 -0.36 17.81
CA PRO A 128 13.78 1.10 17.85
C PRO A 128 15.01 1.81 18.41
N ASP A 129 15.65 1.24 19.43
CA ASP A 129 16.82 1.84 20.09
C ASP A 129 18.09 1.79 19.23
N GLU A 130 18.12 0.92 18.22
CA GLU A 130 19.24 0.74 17.30
C GLU A 130 19.00 1.38 15.93
N ASP A 131 17.80 1.92 15.68
CA ASP A 131 17.34 2.33 14.35
C ASP A 131 17.58 1.25 13.28
N ARG A 132 17.35 -0.02 13.66
CA ARG A 132 17.68 -1.20 12.85
C ARG A 132 16.46 -2.05 12.55
N ILE A 133 16.44 -2.61 11.34
CA ILE A 133 15.42 -3.56 10.91
C ILE A 133 16.09 -4.86 10.48
N GLU A 134 15.64 -5.97 11.06
CA GLU A 134 16.06 -7.32 10.68
C GLU A 134 14.93 -8.04 9.94
N ARG A 135 15.27 -8.83 8.93
CA ARG A 135 14.28 -9.55 8.11
C ARG A 135 14.55 -11.05 8.12
N VAL A 136 13.61 -11.81 8.65
CA VAL A 136 13.68 -13.28 8.69
C VAL A 136 12.67 -13.85 7.71
N GLU A 137 13.18 -14.30 6.57
CA GLU A 137 12.37 -14.87 5.49
C GLU A 137 12.17 -16.39 5.62
N ASN A 138 10.93 -16.84 5.39
CA ASN A 138 10.59 -18.23 5.23
C ASN A 138 10.95 -18.71 3.81
N VAL A 139 11.28 -19.99 3.68
CA VAL A 139 11.47 -20.62 2.37
C VAL A 139 10.21 -20.48 1.50
N LYS A 140 10.39 -20.21 0.20
CA LYS A 140 9.29 -19.94 -0.74
C LYS A 140 8.57 -21.21 -1.22
N ASN A 141 9.30 -22.31 -1.37
CA ASN A 141 8.72 -23.57 -1.80
C ASN A 141 7.88 -24.17 -0.66
N VAL A 142 6.66 -24.61 -0.98
CA VAL A 142 5.67 -25.07 0.00
C VAL A 142 6.10 -26.38 0.66
N GLU A 143 6.62 -27.34 -0.10
CA GLU A 143 7.09 -28.63 0.44
C GLU A 143 8.25 -28.40 1.43
N GLN A 144 9.23 -27.60 1.02
CA GLN A 144 10.34 -27.20 1.89
C GLN A 144 9.88 -26.45 3.14
N TYR A 145 8.84 -25.62 3.03
CA TYR A 145 8.28 -24.91 4.18
C TYR A 145 7.65 -25.87 5.18
N ILE A 146 6.93 -26.88 4.69
CA ILE A 146 6.31 -27.92 5.53
C ILE A 146 7.39 -28.76 6.20
N ASP A 147 8.36 -29.26 5.44
CA ASP A 147 9.42 -30.16 5.93
C ASP A 147 10.37 -29.47 6.93
N ARG A 148 10.50 -28.14 6.85
CA ARG A 148 11.47 -27.35 7.62
C ARG A 148 10.80 -26.29 8.49
N VAL A 149 9.53 -26.48 8.86
CA VAL A 149 8.77 -25.50 9.65
C VAL A 149 9.46 -25.17 10.98
N ASP A 150 10.05 -26.16 11.63
CA ASP A 150 10.77 -25.99 12.90
C ASP A 150 12.00 -25.09 12.75
N GLU A 151 12.72 -25.20 11.62
CA GLU A 151 13.83 -24.31 11.31
C GLU A 151 13.35 -22.87 11.13
N MET A 152 12.21 -22.67 10.44
CA MET A 152 11.63 -21.34 10.22
C MET A 152 11.18 -20.70 11.53
N ILE A 153 10.61 -21.50 12.45
CA ILE A 153 10.24 -21.05 13.80
C ILE A 153 11.48 -20.66 14.59
N ARG A 154 12.51 -21.52 14.63
CA ARG A 154 13.75 -21.27 15.38
C ARG A 154 14.43 -19.96 14.95
N ARG A 155 14.55 -19.72 13.65
CA ARG A 155 15.15 -18.48 13.11
C ARG A 155 14.44 -17.21 13.60
N LYS A 156 13.11 -17.26 13.77
CA LYS A 156 12.34 -16.11 14.29
C LYS A 156 12.48 -15.99 15.81
N TYR A 157 12.49 -17.12 16.51
CA TYR A 157 12.66 -17.16 17.96
C TYR A 157 13.99 -16.51 18.38
N GLU A 158 15.08 -16.78 17.66
CA GLU A 158 16.40 -16.16 17.89
C GLU A 158 16.36 -14.62 17.83
N GLU A 159 15.54 -14.03 16.96
CA GLU A 159 15.37 -12.57 16.88
C GLU A 159 14.44 -12.02 17.98
N VAL A 160 13.40 -12.76 18.37
CA VAL A 160 12.55 -12.39 19.51
C VAL A 160 13.39 -12.26 20.79
N GLU A 161 14.28 -13.22 21.05
CA GLU A 161 15.15 -13.20 22.24
C GLU A 161 16.16 -12.03 22.24
N LYS A 162 16.58 -11.58 21.05
CA LYS A 162 17.44 -10.39 20.92
C LYS A 162 16.66 -9.10 21.17
N ASN A 163 15.42 -9.02 20.67
CA ASN A 163 14.58 -7.83 20.74
C ASN A 163 13.91 -7.65 22.12
N ALA A 164 13.82 -8.71 22.93
CA ALA A 164 13.25 -8.66 24.29
C ALA A 164 14.21 -8.07 25.36
N LYS A 165 15.45 -7.74 24.99
CA LYS A 165 16.48 -7.17 25.88
C LYS A 165 16.58 -5.67 25.70
#